data_AF-B7IY85-F1
#
_entry.id   AF-B7IY85-F1
#
_cell.length_a   1.000
_cell.length_b   1.000
_cell.length_c   1.000
_cell.angle_alpha   90.00
_cell.angle_beta   90.00
_cell.angle_gamma   90.00
#
_symmetry.space_group_name_H-M   'P 1'
#
loop_
_entity.id
_entity.type
_entity.pdbx_description
1 polymer ?
#
loop_
_entity_poly.entity_id
_entity_poly.type
_entity_poly.pdbx_seq_one_letter_code
_entity_poly.pdbx_strand_id
1 'polypeptide(L)'
;MSLEKIGNEIQSIGNVTVISGLIIDFKEETQIKLVIAGNWTQALGGLTALADEFEDTSDKDESLNIIGNLLQSIGNSLQAIGGVDELKSIRNEDQSNKEGNVNDVEKDTDTQVNNETNENEEGKLIDIIGSWVQAVGSVISLIGQIREESEELEGNDE
;
A
#
# COMPACT_ATOMS: atom_id res chain seq x y z
N MET A 1 0.10 17.80 -20.66
CA MET A 1 -0.41 17.00 -19.53
C MET A 1 0.81 16.32 -18.97
N SER A 2 1.19 16.63 -17.72
CA SER A 2 2.38 16.06 -17.07
C SER A 2 2.11 14.64 -16.59
N LEU A 3 3.17 13.84 -16.50
CA LEU A 3 3.20 12.56 -15.80
C LEU A 3 2.84 12.73 -14.32
N GLU A 4 3.21 13.86 -13.70
CA GLU A 4 2.79 14.24 -12.35
C GLU A 4 1.26 14.20 -12.19
N LYS A 5 0.53 14.89 -13.08
CA LYS A 5 -0.94 14.91 -13.05
C LYS A 5 -1.56 13.53 -13.30
N ILE A 6 -0.99 12.77 -14.22
CA ILE A 6 -1.45 11.40 -14.52
C ILE A 6 -1.21 10.49 -13.30
N GLY A 7 -0.03 10.57 -12.68
CA GLY A 7 0.33 9.80 -11.51
C GLY A 7 -0.57 10.09 -10.31
N ASN A 8 -0.87 11.37 -10.06
CA ASN A 8 -1.79 11.81 -9.01
C ASN A 8 -3.23 11.29 -9.23
N GLU A 9 -3.70 11.22 -10.48
CA GLU A 9 -4.99 10.62 -10.83
C GLU A 9 -4.99 9.10 -10.57
N ILE A 10 -3.95 8.39 -11.00
CA ILE A 10 -3.78 6.95 -10.73
C ILE A 10 -3.74 6.68 -9.22
N GLN A 11 -3.02 7.48 -8.45
CA GLN A 11 -2.97 7.35 -6.98
C GLN A 11 -4.35 7.57 -6.34
N SER A 12 -5.13 8.51 -6.86
CA SER A 12 -6.50 8.75 -6.39
C SER A 12 -7.43 7.56 -6.67
N ILE A 13 -7.30 6.92 -7.84
CA ILE A 13 -8.04 5.68 -8.18
C ILE A 13 -7.68 4.57 -7.18
N GLY A 14 -6.39 4.42 -6.89
CA GLY A 14 -5.91 3.45 -5.92
C GLY A 14 -6.45 3.70 -4.51
N ASN A 15 -6.44 4.95 -4.02
CA ASN A 15 -7.03 5.34 -2.73
C ASN A 15 -8.51 4.94 -2.63
N VAL A 16 -9.31 5.22 -3.67
CA VAL A 16 -10.73 4.83 -3.72
C VAL A 16 -10.88 3.30 -3.69
N THR A 17 -9.99 2.58 -4.36
CA THR A 17 -9.97 1.11 -4.37
C THR A 17 -9.66 0.53 -2.98
N VAL A 18 -8.68 1.09 -2.27
CA VAL A 18 -8.38 0.73 -0.87
C VAL A 18 -9.58 0.98 0.03
N ILE A 19 -10.14 2.19 -0.02
CA ILE A 19 -11.32 2.56 0.78
C ILE A 19 -12.51 1.63 0.48
N SER A 20 -12.70 1.24 -0.78
CA SER A 20 -13.76 0.30 -1.15
C SER A 20 -13.55 -1.07 -0.52
N GLY A 21 -12.31 -1.54 -0.43
CA GLY A 21 -11.96 -2.78 0.27
C GLY A 21 -12.18 -2.72 1.78
N LEU A 22 -11.99 -1.55 2.41
CA LEU A 22 -12.12 -1.36 3.85
C LEU A 22 -13.56 -1.10 4.32
N ILE A 23 -14.36 -0.37 3.53
CA ILE A 23 -15.70 0.10 3.95
C ILE A 23 -16.82 -0.85 3.50
N ILE A 24 -16.69 -1.45 2.32
CA ILE A 24 -17.76 -2.29 1.77
C ILE A 24 -17.69 -3.68 2.39
N ASP A 25 -18.84 -4.18 2.81
CA ASP A 25 -19.02 -5.53 3.37
C ASP A 25 -18.96 -6.60 2.26
N PHE A 26 -17.76 -6.77 1.69
CA PHE A 26 -17.42 -7.89 0.83
C PHE A 26 -16.95 -9.07 1.66
N LYS A 27 -16.77 -10.23 1.00
CA LYS A 27 -16.04 -11.35 1.61
C LYS A 27 -14.61 -10.91 1.93
N GLU A 28 -14.05 -11.39 3.03
CA GLU A 28 -12.71 -11.06 3.52
C GLU A 28 -11.62 -11.16 2.45
N GLU A 29 -11.58 -12.28 1.70
CA GLU A 29 -10.66 -12.43 0.55
C GLU A 29 -10.78 -11.30 -0.49
N THR A 30 -12.00 -10.81 -0.72
CA THR A 30 -12.25 -9.70 -1.66
C THR A 30 -11.81 -8.36 -1.08
N GLN A 31 -12.05 -8.12 0.21
CA GLN A 31 -11.60 -6.92 0.91
C GLN A 31 -10.07 -6.79 0.81
N ILE A 32 -9.35 -7.85 1.17
CA ILE A 32 -7.88 -7.90 1.12
C ILE A 32 -7.37 -7.72 -0.32
N LYS A 33 -7.98 -8.39 -1.31
CA LYS A 33 -7.61 -8.20 -2.73
C LYS A 33 -7.80 -6.76 -3.20
N LEU A 34 -8.86 -6.08 -2.78
CA LEU A 34 -9.08 -4.67 -3.12
C LEU A 34 -8.04 -3.76 -2.48
N VAL A 35 -7.69 -4.00 -1.21
CA VAL A 35 -6.62 -3.24 -0.53
C VAL A 35 -5.28 -3.43 -1.24
N ILE A 36 -4.90 -4.68 -1.56
CA ILE A 36 -3.68 -4.98 -2.33
C ILE A 36 -3.68 -4.27 -3.69
N ALA A 37 -4.78 -4.38 -4.45
CA ALA A 37 -4.88 -3.79 -5.77
C ALA A 37 -4.82 -2.25 -5.71
N GLY A 38 -5.49 -1.64 -4.73
CA GLY A 38 -5.46 -0.21 -4.51
C GLY A 38 -4.05 0.28 -4.15
N ASN A 39 -3.38 -0.38 -3.21
CA ASN A 39 -2.01 -0.06 -2.81
C ASN A 39 -1.01 -0.19 -3.98
N TRP A 40 -1.09 -1.25 -4.79
CA TRP A 40 -0.27 -1.36 -6.01
C TRP A 40 -0.56 -0.26 -7.02
N THR A 41 -1.84 0.08 -7.22
CA THR A 41 -2.25 1.17 -8.11
C THR A 41 -1.68 2.50 -7.61
N GLN A 42 -1.71 2.77 -6.30
CA GLN A 42 -1.12 3.97 -5.71
C GLN A 42 0.39 4.03 -5.88
N ALA A 43 1.10 2.93 -5.67
CA ALA A 43 2.54 2.88 -5.89
C ALA A 43 2.89 3.18 -7.36
N LEU A 44 2.14 2.61 -8.31
CA LEU A 44 2.32 2.93 -9.74
C LEU A 44 2.05 4.40 -10.04
N GLY A 45 0.98 4.97 -9.47
CA GLY A 45 0.66 6.39 -9.62
C GLY A 45 1.75 7.29 -9.07
N GLY A 46 2.22 7.01 -7.84
CA GLY A 46 3.32 7.74 -7.21
C GLY A 46 4.59 7.69 -8.07
N LEU A 47 5.01 6.51 -8.52
CA LEU A 47 6.18 6.38 -9.40
C LEU A 47 6.01 7.10 -10.75
N THR A 48 4.79 7.10 -11.30
CA THR A 48 4.49 7.82 -12.54
C THR A 48 4.61 9.32 -12.31
N ALA A 49 4.15 9.83 -11.16
CA ALA A 49 4.22 11.25 -10.86
C ALA A 49 5.67 11.76 -10.77
N LEU A 50 6.57 10.94 -10.19
CA LEU A 50 7.99 11.25 -10.07
C LEU A 50 8.75 11.32 -11.42
N ALA A 51 8.20 10.73 -12.48
CA ALA A 51 8.94 10.55 -13.73
C ALA A 51 9.26 11.88 -14.44
N ASP A 52 8.34 12.85 -14.39
CA ASP A 52 8.59 14.20 -14.92
C ASP A 52 9.53 14.99 -13.99
N GLU A 53 9.38 14.88 -12.67
CA GLU A 53 10.19 15.59 -11.67
C GLU A 53 11.69 15.17 -11.74
N PHE A 54 11.99 13.93 -12.17
CA PHE A 54 13.37 13.49 -12.40
C PHE A 54 13.99 14.03 -13.70
N GLU A 55 13.20 14.44 -14.69
CA GLU A 55 13.72 15.06 -15.91
C GLU A 55 14.06 16.55 -15.70
N ASP A 56 13.41 17.22 -14.75
CA ASP A 56 13.53 18.68 -14.51
C ASP A 56 14.15 19.05 -13.14
N THR A 57 15.10 18.24 -12.64
CA THR A 57 15.76 18.37 -11.31
C THR A 57 16.54 19.67 -11.01
N SER A 58 16.34 20.75 -11.77
CA SER A 58 17.04 22.02 -11.56
C SER A 58 16.59 22.78 -10.31
N ASP A 59 15.36 22.55 -9.84
CA ASP A 59 14.81 23.20 -8.64
C ASP A 59 14.95 22.32 -7.39
N LYS A 60 15.69 22.83 -6.40
CA LYS A 60 15.99 22.12 -5.15
C LYS A 60 14.78 21.98 -4.24
N ASP A 61 13.70 22.67 -4.56
CA ASP A 61 12.56 22.85 -3.68
C ASP A 61 11.49 21.77 -3.89
N GLU A 62 11.47 21.14 -5.07
CA GLU A 62 10.66 19.96 -5.43
C GLU A 62 11.19 18.66 -4.78
N SER A 63 12.44 18.66 -4.30
CA SER A 63 13.11 17.47 -3.75
C SER A 63 12.37 16.84 -2.56
N LEU A 64 11.66 17.64 -1.75
CA LEU A 64 10.87 17.12 -0.63
C LEU A 64 9.59 16.42 -1.11
N ASN A 65 8.92 16.96 -2.14
CA ASN A 65 7.74 16.33 -2.72
C ASN A 65 8.11 14.96 -3.33
N ILE A 66 9.19 14.92 -4.11
CA ILE A 66 9.75 13.70 -4.71
C ILE A 66 10.05 12.64 -3.64
N ILE A 67 10.77 13.01 -2.58
CA ILE A 67 11.12 12.08 -1.50
C ILE A 67 9.88 11.58 -0.77
N GLY A 68 8.93 12.47 -0.48
CA GLY A 68 7.67 12.12 0.17
C GLY A 68 6.84 11.13 -0.65
N ASN A 69 6.66 11.40 -1.94
CA ASN A 69 5.92 10.56 -2.88
C ASN A 69 6.61 9.20 -3.08
N LEU A 70 7.95 9.17 -3.16
CA LEU A 70 8.71 7.93 -3.22
C LEU A 70 8.50 7.06 -1.97
N LEU A 71 8.59 7.67 -0.77
CA LEU A 71 8.35 6.96 0.49
C LEU A 71 6.91 6.43 0.56
N GLN A 72 5.90 7.21 0.15
CA GLN A 72 4.52 6.73 0.05
C GLN A 72 4.41 5.51 -0.88
N SER A 73 5.02 5.56 -2.06
CA SER A 73 5.02 4.46 -3.01
C SER A 73 5.66 3.19 -2.45
N ILE A 74 6.77 3.33 -1.71
CA ILE A 74 7.42 2.21 -1.01
C ILE A 74 6.48 1.64 0.06
N GLY A 75 5.87 2.50 0.89
CA GLY A 75 4.95 2.09 1.94
C GLY A 75 3.73 1.34 1.40
N ASN A 76 3.15 1.82 0.30
CA ASN A 76 2.05 1.15 -0.41
C ASN A 76 2.47 -0.20 -0.97
N SER A 77 3.68 -0.28 -1.56
CA SER A 77 4.23 -1.55 -2.07
C SER A 77 4.42 -2.58 -0.96
N LEU A 78 4.91 -2.15 0.21
CA LEU A 78 5.06 -3.02 1.39
C LEU A 78 3.71 -3.53 1.90
N GLN A 79 2.72 -2.66 2.10
CA GLN A 79 1.36 -3.08 2.51
C GLN A 79 0.73 -4.05 1.50
N ALA A 80 0.95 -3.83 0.20
CA ALA A 80 0.47 -4.76 -0.82
C ALA A 80 1.15 -6.13 -0.75
N ILE A 81 2.44 -6.20 -0.40
CA ILE A 81 3.16 -7.45 -0.18
C ILE A 81 2.67 -8.15 1.09
N GLY A 82 2.55 -7.42 2.21
CA GLY A 82 2.02 -7.96 3.47
C GLY A 82 0.60 -8.53 3.30
N GLY A 83 -0.27 -7.82 2.58
CA GLY A 83 -1.60 -8.29 2.24
C GLY A 83 -1.62 -9.55 1.36
N VAL A 84 -0.64 -9.73 0.46
CA VAL A 84 -0.52 -10.97 -0.34
C VAL A 84 -0.27 -12.19 0.56
N ASP A 85 0.54 -12.03 1.60
CA ASP A 85 0.82 -13.12 2.53
C ASP A 85 -0.36 -13.39 3.46
N GLU A 86 -1.07 -12.35 3.91
CA GLU A 86 -2.36 -12.51 4.61
C GLU A 86 -3.40 -13.26 3.77
N LEU A 87 -3.54 -12.88 2.50
CA LEU A 87 -4.46 -13.54 1.56
C LEU A 87 -4.12 -15.02 1.33
N LYS A 88 -2.82 -15.37 1.31
CA LYS A 88 -2.39 -16.77 1.21
C LYS A 88 -2.75 -17.55 2.47
N SER A 89 -2.57 -16.97 3.66
CA SER A 89 -2.92 -17.60 4.93
C SER A 89 -4.39 -17.99 4.96
N ILE A 90 -5.29 -17.04 4.67
CA ILE A 90 -6.75 -17.27 4.68
C ILE A 90 -7.16 -18.35 3.68
N ARG A 91 -6.57 -18.34 2.48
CA ARG A 91 -6.84 -19.35 1.46
C ARG A 91 -6.39 -20.76 1.87
N ASN A 92 -5.27 -20.87 2.59
CA ASN A 92 -4.76 -22.16 3.06
C ASN A 92 -5.66 -22.73 4.18
N GLU A 93 -6.13 -21.88 5.08
CA GLU A 93 -7.09 -22.25 6.14
C GLU A 93 -8.41 -22.77 5.55
N ASP A 94 -8.96 -22.08 4.54
CA ASP A 94 -10.19 -22.50 3.84
C ASP A 94 -10.06 -23.85 3.14
N GLN A 95 -8.87 -24.18 2.61
CA GLN A 95 -8.60 -25.46 1.97
C GLN A 95 -8.48 -26.60 2.99
N SER A 96 -7.79 -26.36 4.11
CA SER A 96 -7.67 -27.32 5.22
C SER A 96 -9.04 -27.70 5.80
N ASN A 97 -9.91 -26.70 6.01
CA ASN A 97 -11.27 -26.92 6.53
C ASN A 97 -12.18 -27.70 5.56
N LYS A 98 -11.94 -27.61 4.24
CA LYS A 98 -12.69 -28.38 3.24
C LYS A 98 -12.26 -29.84 3.15
N GLU A 99 -10.97 -30.13 3.36
CA GLU A 99 -10.44 -31.50 3.33
C GLU A 99 -10.77 -32.29 4.60
N GLY A 100 -10.90 -31.62 5.75
CA GLY A 100 -11.31 -32.25 7.02
C GLY A 100 -12.75 -32.78 7.04
N ASN A 101 -13.65 -32.28 6.18
CA ASN A 101 -15.08 -32.64 6.18
C ASN A 101 -15.44 -33.77 5.20
N VAL A 102 -14.45 -34.40 4.55
CA VAL A 102 -14.65 -35.56 3.64
C VAL A 102 -14.37 -36.89 4.34
N ASN A 103 -13.75 -36.88 5.53
CA ASN A 103 -13.39 -38.08 6.27
C ASN A 103 -14.05 -38.13 7.66
N ASP A 104 -15.38 -38.32 7.70
CA ASP A 104 -16.06 -38.86 8.88
C ASP A 104 -15.71 -40.35 9.04
N VAL A 105 -14.46 -40.63 9.38
CA VAL A 105 -14.05 -41.84 10.09
C VAL A 105 -13.08 -41.39 11.17
N GLU A 106 -13.64 -41.22 12.36
CA GLU A 106 -13.05 -41.22 13.69
C GLU A 106 -11.51 -41.37 13.71
N LYS A 107 -10.83 -40.27 14.09
CA LYS A 107 -9.49 -40.36 14.66
C LYS A 107 -9.27 -39.28 15.71
N ASP A 108 -9.52 -39.66 16.96
CA ASP A 108 -8.81 -39.12 18.10
C ASP A 108 -7.30 -39.26 17.85
N THR A 109 -6.57 -38.15 17.79
CA THR A 109 -5.22 -38.01 18.37
C THR A 109 -4.78 -36.56 18.28
N ASP A 110 -4.46 -36.01 19.44
CA ASP A 110 -3.76 -34.74 19.66
C ASP A 110 -2.58 -34.56 18.71
N THR A 111 -2.67 -33.60 17.79
CA THR A 111 -1.48 -32.91 17.27
C THR A 111 -1.89 -31.52 16.78
N GLN A 112 -1.90 -30.55 17.71
CA GLN A 112 -1.70 -29.14 17.38
C GLN A 112 -0.29 -29.02 16.78
N VAL A 113 -0.19 -28.98 15.45
CA VAL A 113 1.06 -28.64 14.76
C VAL A 113 1.12 -27.11 14.68
N ASN A 114 1.77 -26.52 15.67
CA ASN A 114 2.05 -25.09 15.76
C ASN A 114 3.12 -24.71 14.72
N ASN A 115 2.74 -24.51 13.46
CA ASN A 115 3.62 -23.93 12.44
C ASN A 115 3.01 -22.70 11.71
N GLU A 116 1.76 -22.34 12.01
CA GLU A 116 1.03 -21.25 11.32
C GLU A 116 1.35 -19.85 11.88
N THR A 117 2.09 -19.75 12.98
CA THR A 117 2.29 -18.47 13.69
C THR A 117 3.32 -17.56 13.02
N ASN A 118 4.36 -18.09 12.38
CA ASN A 118 5.50 -17.27 11.95
C ASN A 118 5.25 -16.50 10.64
N GLU A 119 4.63 -17.11 9.63
CA GLU A 119 4.41 -16.46 8.33
C GLU A 119 3.34 -15.34 8.41
N ASN A 120 2.34 -15.52 9.28
CA ASN A 120 1.31 -14.51 9.54
C ASN A 120 1.89 -13.28 10.26
N GLU A 121 2.83 -13.48 11.19
CA GLU A 121 3.51 -12.39 11.89
C GLU A 121 4.40 -11.56 10.95
N GLU A 122 5.10 -12.20 10.01
CA GLU A 122 5.95 -11.50 9.03
C GLU A 122 5.12 -10.61 8.09
N GLY A 123 4.02 -11.14 7.52
CA GLY A 123 3.12 -10.37 6.65
C GLY A 123 2.51 -9.16 7.37
N LYS A 124 2.05 -9.34 8.61
CA LYS A 124 1.55 -8.25 9.46
C LYS A 124 2.61 -7.21 9.80
N LEU A 125 3.84 -7.65 10.08
CA LEU A 125 4.95 -6.73 10.34
C LEU A 125 5.27 -5.88 9.10
N ILE A 126 5.29 -6.49 7.91
CA ILE A 126 5.52 -5.79 6.64
C ILE A 126 4.42 -4.76 6.37
N ASP A 127 3.16 -5.11 6.63
CA ASP A 127 2.02 -4.20 6.51
C ASP A 127 2.18 -2.97 7.42
N ILE A 128 2.46 -3.19 8.71
CA ILE A 128 2.68 -2.13 9.71
C ILE A 128 3.84 -1.21 9.29
N ILE A 129 4.98 -1.78 8.87
CA ILE A 129 6.12 -0.99 8.39
C ILE A 129 5.72 -0.17 7.17
N GLY A 130 4.97 -0.77 6.24
CA GLY A 130 4.46 -0.10 5.07
C GLY A 130 3.59 1.12 5.41
N SER A 131 2.65 0.98 6.35
CA SER A 131 1.80 2.10 6.80
C SER A 131 2.62 3.24 7.43
N TRP A 132 3.63 2.94 8.26
CA TRP A 132 4.50 3.97 8.84
C TRP A 132 5.36 4.68 7.79
N VAL A 133 5.93 3.94 6.85
CA VAL A 133 6.72 4.52 5.74
C VAL A 133 5.85 5.43 4.88
N GLN A 134 4.61 5.02 4.59
CA GLN A 134 3.64 5.84 3.88
C GLN A 134 3.26 7.12 4.65
N ALA A 135 3.00 6.99 5.95
CA ALA A 135 2.65 8.15 6.79
C ALA A 135 3.78 9.18 6.83
N VAL A 136 5.03 8.74 6.99
CA VAL A 136 6.20 9.63 6.95
C VAL A 136 6.33 10.30 5.59
N GLY A 137 6.19 9.54 4.49
CA GLY A 137 6.21 10.09 3.14
C GLY A 137 5.11 11.12 2.90
N SER A 138 3.93 10.92 3.47
CA SER A 138 2.79 11.85 3.38
C SER A 138 3.08 13.18 4.06
N VAL A 139 3.70 13.14 5.24
CA VAL A 139 4.11 14.36 5.96
C VAL A 139 5.20 15.11 5.20
N ILE A 140 6.20 14.40 4.66
CA ILE A 140 7.30 15.03 3.92
C ILE A 140 6.80 15.67 2.62
N SER A 141 5.93 14.99 1.86
CA SER A 141 5.33 15.54 0.63
C SER A 141 4.50 16.80 0.94
N LEU A 142 3.67 16.78 2.00
CA LEU A 142 2.92 17.96 2.42
C LEU A 142 3.83 19.15 2.78
N ILE A 143 4.95 18.89 3.47
CA ILE A 143 5.94 19.94 3.79
C ILE A 143 6.56 20.50 2.50
N GLY A 144 6.87 19.63 1.52
CA GLY A 144 7.35 20.03 0.21
C GLY A 144 6.38 20.97 -0.51
N GLN A 145 5.11 20.56 -0.63
CA GLN A 145 4.06 21.36 -1.29
C GLN A 145 3.87 22.72 -0.63
N ILE A 146 3.81 22.78 0.71
CA ILE A 146 3.67 24.06 1.43
C ILE A 146 4.86 24.98 1.15
N ARG A 147 6.06 24.42 1.05
CA ARG A 147 7.28 25.20 0.81
C ARG A 147 7.32 25.76 -0.63
N GLU A 148 7.01 24.94 -1.60
CA GLU A 148 6.91 25.33 -3.02
C GLU A 148 5.90 26.47 -3.20
N GLU A 149 4.67 26.31 -2.68
CA GLU A 149 3.64 27.36 -2.75
C GLU A 149 4.10 28.67 -2.06
N SER A 150 4.86 28.58 -0.96
CA SER A 150 5.35 29.78 -0.26
C SER A 150 6.40 30.56 -1.05
N GLU A 151 7.28 29.86 -1.77
CA GLU A 151 8.35 30.47 -2.57
C GLU A 151 7.80 31.10 -3.86
N GLU A 152 6.78 30.48 -4.48
CA GLU A 152 6.05 31.07 -5.62
C GLU A 152 5.35 32.39 -5.27
N LEU A 153 4.82 32.50 -4.05
CA LEU A 153 4.15 33.71 -3.58
C LEU A 153 5.14 34.85 -3.32
N GLU A 154 6.29 34.55 -2.71
CA GLU A 154 7.33 35.56 -2.45
C GLU A 154 8.00 36.07 -3.74
N GLY A 155 8.16 35.21 -4.76
CA GLY A 155 8.75 35.60 -6.04
C GLY A 155 7.85 36.46 -6.96
N ASN A 156 6.54 36.52 -6.70
CA ASN A 156 5.58 37.32 -7.48
C ASN A 156 5.38 38.75 -6.95
N ASP A 157 5.96 39.08 -5.80
CA ASP A 157 5.87 40.40 -5.14
C ASP A 157 7.07 41.34 -5.44
N GLU A 158 8.05 40.92 -6.26
CA GLU A 158 9.17 41.75 -6.80
C GLU A 158 8.94 42.25 -8.23
#